data_AF-A0A821TIJ0-F1
#
_entry.id   AF-A0A821TIJ0-F1
#
_cell.length_a   1.000
_cell.length_b   1.000
_cell.length_c   1.000
_cell.angle_alpha   90.00
_cell.angle_beta   90.00
_cell.angle_gamma   90.00
#
_symmetry.space_group_name_H-M   'P 1'
#
loop_
_entity.id
_entity.type
_entity.pdbx_description
1 polymer ?
#
loop_
_entity_poly.entity_id
_entity_poly.type
_entity_poly.pdbx_seq_one_letter_code
_entity_poly.pdbx_strand_id
1 'polypeptide(L)'
;NIYGIHITNRLLKSIERIVPFTNDPIILKILLVIGALCSGNYRNRNDNEMDQICNDTLSIYYAQNVYVELLWKYILSRSSNDFDAVKFFDKLVQFLLYLLDVHLLTDGFINNQVHEIQQMEPLMQSMWPKPSTDEITFINDIHMEQY
;
A
#
# COMPACT_ATOMS: atom_id res chain seq x y z
N ASN A 1 -23.38 5.59 -8.66
CA ASN A 1 -22.02 5.27 -8.19
C ASN A 1 -22.03 4.87 -6.70
N ILE A 2 -22.78 3.83 -6.33
CA ILE A 2 -23.03 3.44 -4.92
C ILE A 2 -21.81 2.68 -4.34
N TYR A 3 -21.11 1.90 -5.16
CA TYR A 3 -19.94 1.13 -4.74
C TYR A 3 -18.72 1.99 -4.38
N GLY A 4 -18.50 3.13 -5.07
CA GLY A 4 -17.39 4.03 -4.77
C GLY A 4 -17.44 4.62 -3.34
N ILE A 5 -18.63 5.02 -2.87
CA ILE A 5 -18.81 5.58 -1.52
C ILE A 5 -18.45 4.57 -0.43
N HIS A 6 -18.78 3.29 -0.63
CA HIS A 6 -18.45 2.23 0.33
C HIS A 6 -16.94 1.95 0.40
N ILE A 7 -16.24 2.00 -0.74
CA ILE A 7 -14.78 1.82 -0.79
C ILE A 7 -14.07 3.02 -0.16
N THR A 8 -14.47 4.24 -0.49
CA THR A 8 -13.93 5.46 0.13
C THR A 8 -14.07 5.42 1.65
N ASN A 9 -15.24 5.03 2.17
CA ASN A 9 -15.44 4.90 3.61
C ASN A 9 -14.55 3.83 4.26
N ARG A 10 -14.27 2.72 3.56
CA ARG A 10 -13.35 1.67 4.04
C ARG A 10 -11.89 2.10 4.00
N LEU A 11 -11.48 2.87 2.98
CA LEU A 11 -10.15 3.46 2.90
C LEU A 11 -9.94 4.50 4.00
N LEU A 12 -10.90 5.39 4.25
CA LEU A 12 -10.84 6.36 5.35
C LEU A 12 -10.71 5.66 6.71
N LYS A 13 -11.49 4.61 6.96
CA LYS A 13 -11.36 3.79 8.17
C LYS A 13 -10.00 3.09 8.29
N SER A 14 -9.39 2.71 7.16
CA SER A 14 -8.04 2.13 7.15
C SER A 14 -7.00 3.17 7.58
N ILE A 15 -7.12 4.41 7.09
CA ILE A 15 -6.26 5.53 7.50
C ILE A 15 -6.41 5.79 9.01
N GLU A 16 -7.64 5.89 9.51
CA GLU A 16 -7.90 6.09 10.95
C GLU A 16 -7.27 4.99 11.82
N ARG A 17 -7.30 3.73 11.34
CA ARG A 17 -6.68 2.60 12.04
C ARG A 17 -5.15 2.59 11.98
N ILE A 18 -4.53 3.28 11.01
CA ILE A 18 -3.07 3.44 10.93
C ILE A 18 -2.56 4.49 11.92
N VAL A 19 -3.34 5.54 12.19
CA VAL A 19 -2.93 6.69 13.02
C VAL A 19 -2.32 6.28 14.37
N PRO A 20 -2.88 5.33 15.15
CA PRO A 20 -2.29 4.90 16.41
C PRO A 20 -0.86 4.35 16.29
N PHE A 21 -0.50 3.77 15.15
CA PHE A 21 0.82 3.20 14.89
C PHE A 21 1.84 4.23 14.41
N THR A 22 1.44 5.48 14.13
CA THR A 22 2.37 6.53 13.70
C THR A 22 3.36 6.93 14.79
N ASN A 23 2.97 6.73 16.06
CA ASN A 23 3.83 6.96 17.23
C ASN A 23 4.94 5.91 17.38
N ASP A 24 4.78 4.73 16.76
CA ASP A 24 5.80 3.68 16.73
C ASP A 24 6.07 3.24 15.27
N PRO A 25 6.98 3.94 14.58
CA PRO A 25 7.27 3.67 13.17
C PRO A 25 7.95 2.32 12.96
N ILE A 26 8.50 1.67 13.99
CA ILE A 26 9.13 0.36 13.87
C ILE A 26 8.06 -0.70 13.62
N ILE A 27 6.97 -0.66 14.40
CA ILE A 27 5.83 -1.56 14.21
C ILE A 27 5.28 -1.42 12.79
N LEU A 28 5.06 -0.18 12.34
CA LEU A 28 4.51 0.07 11.01
C LEU A 28 5.41 -0.47 9.91
N LYS A 29 6.74 -0.27 10.00
CA LYS A 29 7.71 -0.81 9.04
C LYS A 29 7.66 -2.34 8.99
N ILE A 30 7.63 -3.01 10.14
CA ILE A 30 7.57 -4.47 10.20
C ILE A 30 6.25 -4.98 9.59
N LEU A 31 5.12 -4.34 9.92
CA LEU A 31 3.81 -4.69 9.35
C LEU A 31 3.75 -4.52 7.83
N LEU A 32 4.35 -3.46 7.29
CA LEU A 32 4.43 -3.24 5.85
C LEU A 32 5.23 -4.34 5.15
N VAL A 33 6.34 -4.79 5.73
CA VAL A 33 7.12 -5.91 5.18
C VAL A 33 6.33 -7.21 5.24
N ILE A 34 5.68 -7.51 6.38
CA ILE A 34 4.81 -8.69 6.51
C ILE A 34 3.69 -8.66 5.45
N GLY A 35 3.07 -7.50 5.24
CA GLY A 35 2.03 -7.30 4.24
C GLY A 35 2.53 -7.42 2.80
N ALA A 36 3.74 -6.91 2.50
CA ALA A 36 4.36 -7.05 1.18
C ALA A 36 4.78 -8.51 0.88
N LEU A 37 4.99 -9.34 1.90
CA LEU A 37 5.29 -10.77 1.72
C LEU A 37 4.01 -11.64 1.77
N CYS A 38 2.83 -11.07 2.00
CA CYS A 38 1.57 -11.80 1.88
C CYS A 38 1.30 -12.13 0.41
N SER A 39 1.43 -13.42 0.06
CA SER A 39 1.26 -13.98 -1.29
C SER A 39 -0.10 -13.68 -1.96
N GLY A 40 -1.11 -13.27 -1.18
CA GLY A 40 -2.42 -12.88 -1.69
C GLY A 40 -2.45 -11.56 -2.48
N ASN A 41 -1.48 -10.66 -2.30
CA ASN A 41 -1.52 -9.32 -2.89
C ASN A 41 -1.05 -9.25 -4.35
N TYR A 42 -0.31 -10.26 -4.83
CA TYR A 42 0.35 -10.19 -6.15
C TYR A 42 -0.27 -11.12 -7.20
N ARG A 43 -1.04 -12.13 -6.78
CA ARG A 43 -1.59 -13.17 -7.68
C ARG A 43 -2.66 -12.69 -8.65
N ASN A 44 -3.20 -11.49 -8.46
CA ASN A 44 -4.29 -10.96 -9.28
C ASN A 44 -3.83 -9.91 -10.31
N ARG A 45 -2.52 -9.62 -10.36
CA ARG A 45 -1.91 -8.78 -11.39
C ARG A 45 -1.26 -9.70 -12.39
N ASN A 46 -1.72 -9.70 -13.64
CA ASN A 46 -1.08 -10.38 -14.77
C ASN A 46 0.27 -9.72 -15.13
N ASP A 47 1.13 -9.50 -14.15
CA ASP A 47 2.49 -9.01 -14.32
C ASP A 47 3.42 -10.21 -14.36
N ASN A 48 3.79 -10.63 -15.58
CA ASN A 48 4.73 -11.74 -15.83
C ASN A 48 6.07 -11.58 -15.08
N GLU A 49 6.43 -10.36 -14.66
CA GLU A 49 7.63 -10.06 -13.86
C GLU A 49 7.45 -10.43 -12.37
N MET A 50 6.24 -10.29 -11.82
CA MET A 50 5.95 -10.67 -10.43
C MET A 50 5.76 -12.18 -10.27
N ASP A 51 5.36 -12.88 -11.34
CA ASP A 51 5.28 -14.35 -11.35
C ASP A 51 6.66 -15.00 -11.10
N GLN A 52 7.76 -14.40 -11.58
CA GLN A 52 9.10 -14.92 -11.30
C GLN A 52 9.52 -14.75 -9.83
N ILE A 53 9.13 -13.65 -9.19
CA ILE A 53 9.42 -13.38 -7.77
C ILE A 53 8.55 -14.29 -6.88
N CYS A 54 7.31 -14.56 -7.28
CA CYS A 54 6.37 -15.43 -6.53
C CYS A 54 6.64 -16.94 -6.68
N ASN A 55 7.56 -17.35 -7.57
CA ASN A 55 7.88 -18.76 -7.81
C ASN A 55 8.52 -19.46 -6.61
N ASP A 56 9.22 -18.74 -5.74
CA ASP A 56 9.75 -19.30 -4.48
C ASP A 56 8.84 -18.97 -3.30
N THR A 57 7.61 -19.49 -3.37
CA THR A 57 6.60 -19.33 -2.33
C THR A 57 7.10 -19.79 -0.95
N LEU A 58 7.96 -20.80 -0.88
CA LEU A 58 8.52 -21.29 0.38
C LEU A 58 9.48 -20.26 1.01
N SER A 59 10.39 -19.67 0.23
CA SER A 59 11.29 -18.63 0.72
C SER A 59 10.54 -17.37 1.13
N ILE A 60 9.44 -17.02 0.44
CA ILE A 60 8.57 -15.89 0.81
C ILE A 60 7.92 -16.15 2.18
N TYR A 61 7.34 -17.34 2.40
CA TYR A 61 6.76 -17.69 3.70
C TYR A 61 7.82 -17.76 4.81
N TYR A 62 9.01 -18.27 4.50
CA TYR A 62 10.12 -18.27 5.43
C TYR A 62 10.51 -16.84 5.84
N ALA A 63 10.72 -15.94 4.87
CA ALA A 63 11.02 -14.54 5.13
C ALA A 63 9.89 -13.87 5.93
N GLN A 64 8.63 -14.10 5.58
CA GLN A 64 7.49 -13.58 6.31
C GLN A 64 7.51 -14.01 7.79
N ASN A 65 7.77 -15.30 8.06
CA ASN A 65 7.86 -15.82 9.43
C ASN A 65 8.97 -15.15 10.24
N VAL A 66 10.13 -14.85 9.63
CA VAL A 66 11.20 -14.11 10.30
C VAL A 66 10.72 -12.73 10.75
N TYR A 67 9.96 -12.02 9.92
CA TYR A 67 9.41 -10.71 10.30
C TYR A 67 8.28 -10.81 11.33
N VAL A 68 7.46 -11.87 11.29
CA VAL A 68 6.46 -12.13 12.33
C VAL A 68 7.12 -12.40 13.68
N GLU A 69 8.19 -13.19 13.71
CA GLU A 69 8.98 -13.40 14.93
C GLU A 69 9.62 -12.11 15.45
N LEU A 70 10.15 -11.28 14.54
CA LEU A 70 10.73 -9.99 14.90
C LEU A 70 9.66 -9.07 15.52
N LEU A 71 8.45 -9.04 14.94
CA LEU A 71 7.32 -8.30 15.49
C LEU A 71 6.97 -8.79 16.89
N TRP A 72 6.90 -10.11 17.07
CA TRP A 72 6.60 -10.71 18.38
C TRP A 72 7.65 -10.34 19.44
N LYS A 73 8.94 -10.49 19.11
CA LYS A 73 10.06 -10.10 19.99
C LYS A 73 10.01 -8.61 20.34
N TYR A 74 9.70 -7.77 19.36
CA TYR A 74 9.55 -6.33 19.57
C TYR A 74 8.42 -6.01 20.56
N ILE A 75 7.25 -6.62 20.38
CA ILE A 75 6.10 -6.41 21.26
C ILE A 75 6.40 -6.87 22.69
N LEU A 76 7.01 -8.05 22.85
CA LEU A 76 7.42 -8.54 24.17
C LEU A 76 8.38 -7.58 24.86
N SER A 77 9.35 -7.01 24.13
CA SER A 77 10.31 -6.05 24.70
C SER A 77 9.69 -4.73 25.18
N ARG A 78 8.48 -4.40 24.73
CA ARG A 78 7.75 -3.17 25.04
C ARG A 78 6.54 -3.37 25.95
N SER A 79 6.13 -4.61 26.18
CA SER A 79 4.95 -4.94 26.97
C SER A 79 5.32 -5.21 28.41
N SER A 80 4.51 -4.73 29.36
CA SER A 80 4.74 -4.95 30.78
C SER A 80 4.45 -6.38 31.24
N ASN A 81 3.65 -7.12 30.46
CA ASN A 81 3.29 -8.52 30.70
C ASN A 81 2.89 -9.22 29.40
N ASP A 82 2.88 -10.55 29.44
CA ASP A 82 2.57 -11.39 28.27
C ASP A 82 1.11 -11.25 27.80
N PHE A 83 0.18 -10.98 28.71
CA PHE A 83 -1.23 -10.85 28.37
C PHE A 83 -1.49 -9.63 27.48
N ASP A 84 -0.90 -8.48 27.82
CA ASP A 84 -0.99 -7.26 27.04
C ASP A 84 -0.26 -7.40 25.70
N ALA A 85 0.87 -8.13 25.67
CA ALA A 85 1.58 -8.45 24.44
C ALA A 85 0.71 -9.26 23.47
N VAL A 86 0.05 -10.31 23.95
CA VAL A 86 -0.86 -11.14 23.14
C VAL A 86 -2.04 -10.31 22.64
N LYS A 87 -2.68 -9.52 23.52
CA LYS A 87 -3.81 -8.67 23.15
C LYS A 87 -3.42 -7.62 22.11
N PHE A 88 -2.22 -7.05 22.20
CA PHE A 88 -1.72 -6.11 21.23
C PHE A 88 -1.41 -6.79 19.89
N PHE A 89 -0.76 -7.95 19.93
CA PHE A 89 -0.48 -8.75 18.73
C PHE A 89 -1.76 -9.16 17.98
N ASP A 90 -2.79 -9.63 18.69
CA ASP A 90 -4.10 -9.94 18.10
C ASP A 90 -4.72 -8.73 17.38
N LYS A 91 -4.67 -7.54 17.99
CA LYS A 91 -5.14 -6.31 17.34
C LYS A 91 -4.35 -5.99 16.05
N LEU A 92 -3.04 -6.22 16.04
CA LEU A 92 -2.23 -6.02 14.84
C LEU A 92 -2.61 -7.00 13.73
N VAL A 93 -2.84 -8.26 14.05
CA VAL A 93 -3.27 -9.28 13.09
C VAL A 93 -4.64 -8.91 12.51
N GLN A 94 -5.61 -8.54 13.35
CA GLN A 94 -6.93 -8.09 12.87
C GLN A 94 -6.84 -6.85 11.98
N PHE A 95 -5.95 -5.91 12.32
CA PHE A 95 -5.69 -4.73 11.51
C PHE A 95 -5.10 -5.10 10.14
N LEU A 96 -4.12 -6.00 10.10
CA LEU A 96 -3.49 -6.47 8.86
C LEU A 96 -4.51 -7.19 7.96
N LEU A 97 -5.35 -8.07 8.52
CA LEU A 97 -6.43 -8.74 7.78
C LEU A 97 -7.45 -7.75 7.21
N TYR A 98 -7.80 -6.72 7.98
CA TYR A 98 -8.69 -5.66 7.50
C TYR A 98 -8.09 -4.89 6.33
N LEU A 99 -6.80 -4.54 6.40
CA LEU A 99 -6.09 -3.87 5.30
C LEU A 99 -6.07 -4.72 4.03
N LEU A 100 -5.83 -6.03 4.17
CA LEU A 100 -5.84 -6.98 3.04
C LEU A 100 -7.22 -7.06 2.38
N ASP A 101 -8.30 -7.13 3.18
CA ASP A 101 -9.69 -7.10 2.65
C ASP A 101 -9.97 -5.82 1.86
N VAL A 102 -9.58 -4.67 2.41
CA VAL A 102 -9.75 -3.38 1.73
C VAL A 102 -8.94 -3.33 0.43
N HIS A 103 -7.70 -3.80 0.44
CA HIS A 103 -6.87 -3.87 -0.76
C HIS A 103 -7.51 -4.74 -1.85
N LEU A 104 -7.98 -5.95 -1.51
CA LEU A 104 -8.65 -6.84 -2.47
C LEU A 104 -9.91 -6.21 -3.08
N LEU A 105 -10.71 -5.51 -2.27
CA LEU A 105 -11.90 -4.81 -2.74
C LEU A 105 -11.56 -3.62 -3.64
N THR A 106 -10.53 -2.85 -3.29
CA THR A 106 -10.06 -1.72 -4.09
C THR A 106 -9.49 -2.19 -5.43
N ASP A 107 -8.63 -3.22 -5.43
CA ASP A 107 -8.07 -3.79 -6.66
C ASP A 107 -9.17 -4.39 -7.54
N GLY A 108 -10.14 -5.10 -6.96
CA GLY A 108 -11.31 -5.60 -7.69
C GLY A 108 -12.15 -4.47 -8.30
N PHE A 109 -12.35 -3.37 -7.59
CA PHE A 109 -13.06 -2.21 -8.12
C PHE A 109 -12.31 -1.54 -9.27
N ILE A 110 -11.00 -1.33 -9.14
CA ILE A 110 -10.16 -0.75 -10.20
C ILE A 110 -10.19 -1.64 -11.45
N ASN A 111 -10.00 -2.94 -11.29
CA ASN A 111 -10.00 -3.90 -12.39
C ASN A 111 -11.34 -3.94 -13.14
N ASN A 112 -12.45 -3.72 -12.45
CA ASN A 112 -13.77 -3.64 -13.07
C ASN A 112 -14.04 -2.31 -13.78
N GLN A 113 -13.21 -1.28 -13.54
CA GLN A 113 -13.40 0.08 -14.04
C GLN A 113 -12.30 0.53 -15.00
N VAL A 114 -11.45 -0.38 -15.47
CA VAL A 114 -10.29 -0.08 -16.34
C VAL A 114 -10.67 0.75 -17.57
N HIS A 115 -11.79 0.42 -18.22
CA HIS A 115 -12.25 1.16 -19.40
C HIS A 115 -12.72 2.59 -19.06
N GLU A 116 -13.39 2.80 -17.94
CA GLU A 116 -13.80 4.14 -17.50
C GLU A 116 -12.59 4.99 -17.12
N ILE A 117 -11.60 4.38 -16.46
CA ILE A 117 -10.33 5.02 -16.09
C ILE A 117 -9.55 5.46 -17.34
N GLN A 118 -9.42 4.58 -18.34
CA GLN A 118 -8.75 4.89 -19.62
C GLN A 118 -9.46 6.01 -20.38
N GLN A 119 -10.79 6.10 -20.29
CA GLN A 119 -11.56 7.18 -20.92
C GLN A 119 -11.46 8.51 -20.16
N MET A 120 -11.21 8.48 -18.86
CA MET A 120 -11.03 9.68 -18.03
C MET A 120 -9.65 10.33 -18.21
N GLU A 121 -8.60 9.57 -18.54
CA GLU A 121 -7.24 10.08 -18.75
C GLU A 121 -7.16 11.29 -19.71
N PRO A 122 -7.70 11.25 -20.95
CA PRO A 122 -7.67 12.39 -21.85
C PRO A 122 -8.49 13.58 -21.32
N LEU A 123 -9.56 13.31 -20.56
CA LEU A 123 -10.36 14.36 -19.94
C LEU A 123 -9.57 15.07 -18.83
N MET A 124 -8.86 14.31 -17.99
CA MET A 124 -7.99 14.84 -16.94
C MET A 124 -6.82 15.64 -17.51
N GLN A 125 -6.18 15.14 -18.58
CA GLN A 125 -5.13 15.86 -19.29
C GLN A 125 -5.64 17.16 -19.91
N SER A 126 -6.88 17.19 -20.39
CA SER A 126 -7.49 18.42 -20.94
C SER A 126 -7.84 19.48 -19.89
N MET A 127 -8.03 19.06 -18.64
CA MET A 127 -8.26 19.94 -17.49
C MET A 127 -6.97 20.40 -16.82
N TRP A 128 -5.84 19.80 -17.15
CA TRP A 128 -4.55 20.25 -16.66
C TRP A 128 -4.18 21.55 -17.39
N PRO A 129 -3.87 22.64 -16.67
CA PRO A 129 -3.40 23.85 -17.33
C PRO A 129 -2.15 23.50 -18.12
N LYS A 130 -2.21 23.69 -19.44
CA LYS A 130 -1.01 23.61 -20.27
C LYS A 130 -0.03 24.65 -19.73
N PRO A 131 1.26 24.31 -19.53
CA PRO A 131 2.24 25.30 -19.13
C PRO A 131 2.13 26.48 -20.10
N SER A 132 1.96 27.68 -19.56
CA SER A 132 1.94 28.89 -20.35
C SER A 132 3.20 28.91 -21.20
N THR A 133 3.08 29.28 -22.48
CA THR A 133 4.18 29.29 -23.44
C THR A 133 5.41 30.06 -22.95
N ASP A 134 5.23 30.94 -21.97
CA ASP A 134 6.27 31.72 -21.29
C ASP A 134 7.17 30.89 -20.35
N GLU A 135 6.70 29.76 -19.81
CA GLU A 135 7.50 28.85 -18.97
C GLU A 135 8.40 27.91 -19.78
N ILE A 136 8.03 27.61 -21.04
CA ILE A 136 8.82 26.74 -21.92
C ILE A 136 10.07 27.46 -22.43
N THR A 137 9.99 28.78 -22.63
CA THR A 137 11.16 29.62 -22.92
C THR A 137 12.14 29.68 -21.74
N PHE A 138 11.64 29.77 -20.51
CA PHE A 138 12.50 29.82 -19.32
C PHE A 138 13.32 28.54 -19.10
N ILE A 139 12.77 27.36 -19.41
CA ILE A 139 13.49 26.09 -19.26
C ILE A 139 14.53 25.90 -20.37
N ASN A 140 14.25 26.37 -21.59
CA ASN A 140 15.19 26.28 -22.70
C ASN A 140 16.36 27.27 -22.59
N ASP A 141 16.14 28.45 -22.00
CA ASP A 141 17.21 29.43 -21.79
C ASP A 141 18.19 29.00 -20.68
N ILE A 142 17.71 28.31 -19.62
CA ILE A 142 18.58 27.77 -18.55
C ILE A 142 19.50 26.66 -19.08
N HIS A 143 19.07 25.90 -20.11
CA HIS A 143 19.90 24.86 -20.72
C HIS A 143 20.87 25.36 -21.79
N MET A 144 20.74 26.59 -22.27
CA MET A 144 21.63 27.19 -23.28
C MET A 144 22.79 28.00 -22.69
N GLU A 145 22.76 28.36 -21.39
CA GLU A 145 23.86 29.09 -20.73
C GLU A 145 24.98 28.19 -20.15
N GLN A 146 24.98 26.87 -20.42
CA GLN A 146 26.01 25.93 -19.94
C GLN A 146 26.95 25.38 -21.01
N TYR A 147 27.08 26.04 -22.17
CA TYR A 147 28.10 25.70 -23.18
C TYR A 147 28.93 26.91 -23.61
#